data_AF-A0A520Y0D0-F1
#
_entry.id   AF-A0A520Y0D0-F1
#
_cell.length_a   1.000
_cell.length_b   1.000
_cell.length_c   1.000
_cell.angle_alpha   90.00
_cell.angle_beta   90.00
_cell.angle_gamma   90.00
#
_symmetry.space_group_name_H-M   'P 1'
#
loop_
_entity.id
_entity.type
_entity.pdbx_description
1 polymer ?
#
loop_
_entity_poly.entity_id
_entity_poly.type
_entity_poly.pdbx_seq_one_letter_code
_entity_poly.pdbx_strand_id
1 'polypeptide(L)' 'METKTLSVPDISCDHCKMSIEGATSVLAGVTDASVDIPGKTVTISYETDAVGLDEIVSAIEEQGYEVAR' A
#
# COMPACT_ATOMS: atom_id res chain seq x y z
N MET A 1 -7.91 3.92 13.57
CA MET A 1 -6.81 3.02 13.17
C MET A 1 -7.31 1.63 12.79
N GLU A 2 -7.00 1.19 11.57
CA GLU A 2 -7.16 -0.17 11.07
C GLU A 2 -5.87 -0.60 10.35
N THR A 3 -5.58 -1.89 10.34
CA THR A 3 -4.47 -2.46 9.55
C THR A 3 -5.03 -3.42 8.51
N LYS A 4 -4.64 -3.25 7.26
CA LYS A 4 -5.07 -4.08 6.14
C LYS A 4 -3.88 -4.59 5.34
N THR A 5 -3.91 -5.87 5.00
CA THR A 5 -2.96 -6.49 4.08
C THR A 5 -3.60 -6.62 2.70
N LEU A 6 -2.90 -6.11 1.69
CA LEU A 6 -3.29 -6.10 0.29
C LEU A 6 -2.33 -6.98 -0.51
N SER A 7 -2.82 -7.73 -1.49
CA SER A 7 -1.97 -8.54 -2.36
C SER A 7 -1.56 -7.74 -3.58
N VAL A 8 -0.27 -7.69 -3.89
CA VAL A 8 0.28 -6.92 -5.01
C VAL A 8 1.25 -7.84 -5.77
N PRO A 9 0.75 -8.65 -6.72
CA PRO A 9 1.50 -9.74 -7.33
C PRO A 9 2.70 -9.28 -8.18
N ASP A 10 2.70 -8.02 -8.63
CA ASP A 10 3.73 -7.42 -9.48
C ASP A 10 4.99 -6.98 -8.69
N ILE A 11 4.93 -6.93 -7.36
CA ILE A 11 6.09 -6.57 -6.53
C ILE A 11 7.22 -7.59 -6.72
N SER A 12 8.34 -7.10 -7.26
CA SER A 12 9.48 -7.96 -7.62
C SER A 12 10.84 -7.43 -7.18
N CYS A 13 10.95 -6.19 -6.69
CA CYS A 13 12.22 -5.53 -6.35
C CYS A 13 12.07 -4.53 -5.20
N ASP A 14 13.18 -4.20 -4.52
CA ASP A 14 13.23 -3.16 -3.47
C ASP A 14 12.79 -1.78 -3.98
N HIS A 15 13.01 -1.46 -5.25
CA HIS A 15 12.47 -0.23 -5.85
C HIS A 15 10.93 -0.23 -5.87
N CYS A 16 10.29 -1.36 -6.17
CA CYS A 16 8.84 -1.46 -6.13
C CYS A 16 8.30 -1.22 -4.73
N LYS A 17 8.97 -1.81 -3.74
CA LYS A 17 8.69 -1.56 -2.33
C LYS A 17 8.75 -0.07 -1.99
N MET A 18 9.86 0.60 -2.31
CA MET A 18 10.01 2.03 -2.01
C MET A 18 8.97 2.90 -2.71
N SER A 19 8.61 2.58 -3.97
CA SER A 19 7.56 3.31 -4.69
C SER A 19 6.19 3.18 -4.04
N ILE A 20 5.84 2.00 -3.54
CA ILE A 20 4.55 1.72 -2.89
C ILE A 20 4.49 2.33 -1.49
N GLU A 21 5.52 2.12 -0.67
CA GLU A 21 5.61 2.74 0.67
C GLU A 21 5.64 4.27 0.55
N GLY A 22 6.36 4.81 -0.44
CA GLY A 22 6.38 6.24 -0.73
C GLY A 22 5.00 6.79 -1.10
N ALA A 23 4.28 6.14 -2.01
CA ALA A 23 2.95 6.58 -2.44
C ALA A 23 1.89 6.47 -1.34
N THR A 24 1.98 5.46 -0.47
CA THR A 24 1.02 5.26 0.61
C THR A 24 1.33 6.15 1.82
N SER A 25 2.60 6.42 2.11
CA SER A 25 3.00 7.30 3.24
C SER A 25 2.63 8.77 3.05
N VAL A 26 2.40 9.24 1.81
CA VAL A 26 1.97 10.62 1.55
C VAL A 26 0.48 10.84 1.78
N LEU A 27 -0.31 9.76 1.93
CA LEU A 27 -1.74 9.86 2.18
C LEU A 27 -2.00 10.28 3.62
N ALA A 28 -2.79 11.35 3.79
CA ALA A 28 -3.16 11.85 5.10
C ALA A 28 -4.02 10.82 5.85
N GLY A 29 -3.47 10.22 6.91
CA GLY A 29 -4.14 9.17 7.68
C GLY A 29 -3.44 7.83 7.61
N VAL A 30 -2.52 7.62 6.67
CA VAL A 30 -1.61 6.45 6.73
C VAL A 30 -0.58 6.68 7.81
N THR A 31 -0.46 5.73 8.73
CA THR A 31 0.48 5.77 9.86
C THR A 31 1.68 4.85 9.65
N ASP A 32 1.48 3.74 8.94
CA ASP A 32 2.53 2.78 8.60
C ASP A 32 2.19 2.07 7.29
N ALA A 33 3.21 1.79 6.48
CA ALA A 33 3.09 0.99 5.27
C ALA A 33 4.32 0.10 5.15
N SER A 34 4.10 -1.21 5.02
CA SER A 34 5.15 -2.21 4.98
C SER A 34 4.91 -3.17 3.82
N VAL A 35 5.89 -3.24 2.92
CA VAL A 35 5.84 -4.14 1.77
C VAL A 35 6.64 -5.41 2.03
N ASP A 36 6.00 -6.55 1.81
CA ASP A 36 6.59 -7.88 1.80
C ASP A 36 6.74 -8.39 0.36
N ILE A 37 7.96 -8.29 -0.17
CA ILE A 37 8.33 -8.77 -1.51
C ILE A 37 8.15 -10.30 -1.65
N PRO A 38 8.64 -11.16 -0.73
CA PRO A 38 8.54 -12.61 -0.92
C PRO A 38 7.09 -13.11 -0.89
N GLY A 39 6.24 -12.54 -0.04
CA GLY A 39 4.81 -12.83 0.04
C GLY A 39 3.95 -12.03 -0.95
N LYS A 40 4.54 -11.05 -1.66
CA LYS A 40 3.84 -10.17 -2.61
C LYS A 40 2.64 -9.47 -1.99
N THR A 41 2.82 -8.97 -0.77
CA THR A 41 1.76 -8.28 -0.02
C THR A 41 2.24 -6.95 0.52
N VAL A 42 1.29 -6.07 0.81
CA VAL A 42 1.51 -4.76 1.40
C VAL A 42 0.60 -4.62 2.59
N THR A 43 1.16 -4.41 3.77
CA THR A 43 0.41 -4.18 5.00
C THR A 43 0.41 -2.69 5.31
N ILE A 44 -0.77 -2.10 5.45
CA ILE A 44 -0.96 -0.67 5.66
C ILE A 44 -1.80 -0.45 6.91
N SER A 45 -1.30 0.40 7.79
CA SER A 45 -2.02 0.88 8.96
C SER A 45 -2.48 2.31 8.72
N TYR A 46 -3.78 2.54 8.83
CA TYR A 46 -4.40 3.81 8.45
C TYR A 46 -5.59 4.19 9.34
N GLU A 47 -5.86 5.48 9.43
CA GLU A 47 -7.03 6.04 10.09
C GLU A 47 -8.22 5.99 9.13
N THR A 48 -9.16 5.08 9.39
CA THR A 48 -10.40 4.90 8.59
C THR A 48 -11.27 6.16 8.50
N ASP A 49 -11.13 7.08 9.46
CA ASP A 49 -11.83 8.36 9.47
C ASP A 49 -11.15 9.44 8.60
N ALA A 50 -9.87 9.23 8.23
CA ALA A 50 -9.07 10.18 7.46
C ALA A 50 -8.83 9.73 6.02
N VAL A 51 -8.62 8.42 5.79
CA VAL A 51 -8.38 7.84 4.47
C VAL A 51 -9.09 6.49 4.33
N GLY A 52 -9.68 6.26 3.16
CA GLY A 52 -10.36 5.02 2.83
C GLY A 52 -9.43 4.00 2.16
N LEU A 53 -9.79 2.71 2.26
CA LEU A 53 -9.03 1.65 1.61
C LEU A 53 -8.95 1.81 0.08
N ASP A 54 -10.03 2.24 -0.58
CA ASP A 54 -10.04 2.49 -2.02
C ASP A 54 -9.07 3.61 -2.45
N GLU A 55 -8.88 4.62 -1.60
CA GLU A 55 -7.96 5.73 -1.87
C GLU A 55 -6.50 5.26 -1.75
N ILE A 56 -6.23 4.42 -0.75
CA ILE A 56 -4.93 3.74 -0.60
C ILE A 56 -4.63 2.84 -1.80
N VAL A 57 -5.62 2.03 -2.23
CA VAL A 57 -5.48 1.16 -3.40
C VAL A 57 -5.22 1.98 -4.66
N SER A 58 -5.98 3.06 -4.86
CA SER A 58 -5.80 3.95 -6.02
C SER A 58 -4.39 4.53 -6.06
N ALA A 59 -3.84 4.98 -4.93
CA ALA A 59 -2.49 5.49 -4.86
C ALA A 59 -1.42 4.45 -5.24
N ILE A 60 -1.66 3.16 -4.95
CA ILE A 60 -0.77 2.06 -5.36
C ILE A 60 -0.90 1.79 -6.87
N GLU A 61 -2.13 1.80 -7.39
CA GLU A 61 -2.41 1.60 -8.82
C GLU A 61 -1.88 2.75 -9.69
N GLU A 62 -1.89 3.99 -9.19
CA GLU A 62 -1.30 5.16 -9.87
C GLU A 62 0.23 5.02 -10.05
N GLN A 63 0.88 4.22 -9.22
CA GLN A 63 2.31 3.88 -9.36
C GLN A 63 2.54 2.73 -10.36
N GLY A 64 1.47 2.17 -10.93
CA GLY A 64 1.50 1.10 -11.92
C GLY A 64 1.43 -0.31 -11.33
N TYR A 65 0.99 -0.48 -10.08
CA TYR A 65 0.88 -1.79 -9.43
C TYR A 65 -0.58 -2.21 -9.27
N GLU A 66 -0.92 -3.41 -9.77
CA GLU A 66 -2.25 -3.98 -9.56
C GLU A 66 -2.40 -4.50 -8.12
N VAL A 67 -3.50 -4.12 -7.47
CA VAL A 67 -3.83 -4.59 -6.12
C VAL A 67 -4.96 -5.62 -6.19
N ALA A 68 -4.61 -6.87 -5.88
CA ALA A 68 -5.58 -7.94 -5.70
C ALA A 68 -6.24 -7.84 -4.32
N ARG A 69 -7.58 -7.75 -4.33
CA ARG A 69 -8.45 -7.57 -3.16
C ARG A 69 -9.00 -8.89 -2.63
#